data_AF-A0A183KJ27-F1
#
_entry.id   AF-A0A183KJ27-F1
#
_cell.length_a   1.000
_cell.length_b   1.000
_cell.length_c   1.000
_cell.angle_alpha   90.00
_cell.angle_beta   90.00
_cell.angle_gamma   90.00
#
_symmetry.space_group_name_H-M   'P 1'
#
loop_
_entity.id
_entity.type
_entity.pdbx_description
1 polymer ?
#
loop_
_entity_poly.entity_id
_entity_poly.type
_entity_poly.pdbx_seq_one_letter_code
_entity_poly.pdbx_strand_id
1 'polypeptide(L)'
;MKRIYYPSKSSNSFPDLSHCPVYECSVSHTIQQADLVVFENDAELSRLKKQKNQSWLLYHLESPRHFSFPMFKNLINFTATYTVDSTIVTPYYKYVPFSDMVPKDLNHSIEFDKDFSNGKTKMIAWFVSNCNGGGPRMNYAKELMKYIKVRKISVIT
;
A
#
# COMPACT_ATOMS: atom_id res chain seq x y z
N MET A 1 -12.14 22.00 13.05
CA MET A 1 -11.26 20.82 13.30
C MET A 1 -12.06 19.52 13.17
N LYS A 2 -11.67 18.66 12.23
CA LYS A 2 -12.28 17.34 11.96
C LYS A 2 -11.50 16.24 12.68
N ARG A 3 -12.23 15.31 13.27
CA ARG A 3 -11.70 14.19 14.04
C ARG A 3 -11.68 12.92 13.21
N ILE A 4 -10.51 12.31 13.07
CA ILE A 4 -10.32 11.07 12.33
C ILE A 4 -10.03 9.95 13.31
N TYR A 5 -10.83 8.89 13.28
CA TYR A 5 -10.51 7.65 13.96
C TYR A 5 -9.89 6.67 12.97
N TYR A 6 -8.71 6.18 13.29
CA TYR A 6 -8.09 5.05 12.62
C TYR A 6 -7.54 4.09 13.68
N PRO A 7 -7.80 2.79 13.59
CA PRO A 7 -7.17 1.83 14.49
C PRO A 7 -5.68 1.80 14.18
N SER A 8 -4.88 2.31 15.12
CA SER A 8 -3.42 2.54 15.03
C SER A 8 -2.55 1.27 14.76
N LYS A 9 -3.10 0.14 14.31
CA LYS A 9 -2.42 -1.16 14.44
C LYS A 9 -2.37 -2.11 13.25
N SER A 10 -2.92 -1.85 12.07
CA SER A 10 -3.04 -2.96 11.08
C SER A 10 -2.31 -2.89 9.76
N SER A 11 -1.73 -1.77 9.32
CA SER A 11 -0.90 -1.84 8.10
C SER A 11 0.18 -0.77 8.02
N ASN A 12 1.39 -1.16 7.60
CA ASN A 12 2.46 -0.24 7.16
C ASN A 12 2.06 0.58 5.92
N SER A 13 0.82 0.48 5.47
CA SER A 13 0.36 1.06 4.22
C SER A 13 -0.44 2.34 4.44
N PHE A 14 -1.15 2.48 5.57
CA PHE A 14 -1.83 3.73 5.89
C PHE A 14 -0.82 4.80 6.31
N PRO A 15 -0.93 6.05 5.83
CA PRO A 15 -0.04 7.13 6.22
C PRO A 15 -0.08 7.37 7.74
N ASP A 16 1.07 7.69 8.32
CA ASP A 16 1.11 8.09 9.73
C ASP A 16 0.35 9.42 9.93
N LEU A 17 -0.81 9.34 10.57
CA LEU A 17 -1.63 10.50 10.93
C LEU A 17 -1.33 11.03 12.34
N SER A 18 -0.27 10.55 13.01
CA SER A 18 0.22 11.13 14.28
C SER A 18 0.49 12.63 14.13
N HIS A 19 0.88 13.05 12.93
CA HIS A 19 1.01 14.45 12.52
C HIS A 19 0.02 14.72 11.39
N CYS A 20 -1.11 15.36 11.69
CA CYS A 20 -2.09 15.71 10.68
C CYS A 20 -1.45 16.64 9.61
N PRO A 21 -1.49 16.26 8.32
CA PRO A 21 -0.84 17.02 7.24
C PRO A 21 -1.60 18.30 6.85
N VAL A 22 -2.76 18.55 7.47
CA VAL A 22 -3.64 19.68 7.19
C VAL A 22 -3.99 20.43 8.48
N TYR A 23 -4.23 21.73 8.36
CA TYR A 23 -4.38 22.68 9.47
C TYR A 23 -5.59 22.44 10.39
N GLU A 24 -6.51 21.54 10.03
CA GLU A 24 -7.79 21.36 10.72
C GLU A 24 -8.14 19.89 11.01
N CYS A 25 -7.15 19.08 11.34
CA CYS A 25 -7.30 17.66 11.61
C CYS A 25 -6.83 17.30 13.03
N SER A 26 -7.51 16.36 13.67
CA SER A 26 -7.06 15.71 14.90
C SER A 26 -7.41 14.23 14.90
N VAL A 27 -6.59 13.43 15.58
CA VAL A 27 -6.83 12.00 15.76
C VAL A 27 -7.78 11.78 16.93
N SER A 28 -8.86 11.02 16.71
CA SER A 28 -9.77 10.60 17.76
C SER A 28 -9.37 9.24 18.30
N HIS A 29 -9.39 9.09 19.62
CA HIS A 29 -9.21 7.79 20.29
C HIS A 29 -10.52 6.98 20.36
N THR A 30 -11.66 7.60 20.06
CA THR A 30 -12.98 6.94 20.10
C THR A 30 -13.73 7.09 18.79
N ILE A 31 -14.40 6.02 18.37
CA ILE A 31 -15.18 5.99 17.12
C ILE A 31 -16.35 6.98 17.21
N GLN A 32 -17.01 7.08 18.37
CA GLN A 32 -18.23 7.87 18.55
C GLN A 32 -18.02 9.37 18.36
N GLN A 33 -16.81 9.85 18.62
CA GLN A 33 -16.46 11.27 18.48
C GLN A 33 -15.88 11.60 17.11
N ALA A 34 -15.59 10.61 16.28
CA ALA A 34 -14.94 10.84 15.00
C ALA A 34 -15.93 11.34 13.93
N ASP A 35 -15.50 12.34 13.17
CA ASP A 35 -16.17 12.79 11.95
C ASP A 35 -15.93 11.81 10.79
N LEU A 36 -14.74 11.20 10.75
CA LEU A 36 -14.35 10.18 9.78
C LEU A 36 -13.81 8.94 10.50
N VAL A 37 -14.30 7.77 10.12
CA VAL A 37 -13.81 6.47 10.61
C VAL A 37 -13.16 5.72 9.45
N VAL A 38 -11.90 5.32 9.63
CA VAL A 38 -11.13 4.57 8.63
C VAL A 38 -11.14 3.09 8.97
N PHE A 39 -11.51 2.26 8.01
CA PHE A 39 -11.56 0.80 8.13
C PHE A 39 -10.56 0.14 7.21
N GLU A 40 -9.75 -0.77 7.75
CA GLU A 40 -8.88 -1.66 6.95
C GLU A 40 -9.43 -3.09 6.83
N ASN A 41 -10.38 -3.46 7.70
CA ASN A 41 -10.99 -4.78 7.73
C ASN A 41 -12.50 -4.74 8.02
N ASP A 42 -13.20 -5.80 7.60
CA ASP A 42 -14.66 -5.94 7.71
C ASP A 42 -15.18 -6.38 9.08
N ALA A 43 -14.31 -7.03 9.87
CA ALA A 43 -14.71 -7.60 11.15
C ALA A 43 -15.19 -6.52 12.13
N GLU A 44 -14.59 -5.33 12.06
CA GLU A 44 -14.98 -4.17 12.87
C GLU A 44 -16.28 -3.51 12.37
N LEU A 45 -16.49 -3.45 11.05
CA LEU A 45 -17.65 -2.79 10.42
C LEU A 45 -18.99 -3.38 10.85
N SER A 46 -19.08 -4.70 10.96
CA SER A 46 -20.33 -5.41 11.26
C SER A 46 -20.89 -5.14 12.67
N ARG A 47 -20.04 -4.69 13.60
CA ARG A 47 -20.38 -4.49 15.02
C ARG A 47 -20.69 -3.04 15.37
N LEU A 48 -20.45 -2.12 14.45
CA LEU A 48 -20.51 -0.69 14.72
C LEU A 48 -21.79 -0.07 14.16
N LYS A 49 -22.38 0.83 14.94
CA LYS A 49 -23.49 1.67 14.48
C LYS A 49 -22.95 3.03 14.06
N LYS A 50 -23.08 3.34 12.77
CA LYS A 50 -22.70 4.64 12.20
C LYS A 50 -23.47 5.77 12.87
N GLN A 51 -22.74 6.75 13.40
CA GLN A 51 -23.32 7.91 14.07
C GLN A 51 -23.90 8.91 13.05
N LYS A 52 -24.85 9.74 13.49
CA LYS A 52 -25.35 10.85 12.67
C LYS A 52 -24.20 11.83 12.43
N ASN A 53 -24.02 12.25 11.17
CA ASN A 53 -22.91 13.12 10.70
C ASN A 53 -21.51 12.49 10.71
N GLN A 54 -21.41 11.17 10.88
CA GLN A 54 -20.14 10.44 10.73
C GLN A 54 -20.01 9.87 9.32
N SER A 55 -18.83 10.00 8.73
CA SER A 55 -18.49 9.38 7.44
C SER A 55 -17.56 8.19 7.62
N TRP A 56 -17.70 7.17 6.78
CA TRP A 56 -16.89 5.97 6.82
C TRP A 56 -16.03 5.87 5.55
N LEU A 57 -14.73 5.67 5.73
CA LEU A 57 -13.74 5.45 4.67
C LEU A 57 -13.26 3.99 4.74
N LEU A 58 -13.40 3.26 3.64
CA LEU A 58 -12.77 1.96 3.48
C LEU A 58 -11.38 2.16 2.86
N TYR A 59 -10.33 1.80 3.60
CA TYR A 59 -8.94 1.85 3.14
C TYR A 59 -8.42 0.44 2.91
N HIS A 60 -8.06 0.10 1.67
CA HIS A 60 -7.59 -1.25 1.39
C HIS A 60 -6.72 -1.37 0.14
N LEU A 61 -5.63 -2.14 0.25
CA LEU A 61 -4.66 -2.32 -0.83
C LEU A 61 -4.45 -3.78 -1.26
N GLU A 62 -5.01 -4.77 -0.56
CA GLU A 62 -4.90 -6.17 -1.03
C GLU A 62 -5.82 -6.45 -2.22
N SER A 63 -5.46 -7.51 -2.94
CA SER A 63 -6.25 -7.98 -4.06
C SER A 63 -7.65 -8.45 -3.62
N PRO A 64 -8.67 -8.43 -4.50
CA PRO A 64 -10.02 -8.89 -4.16
C PRO A 64 -10.07 -10.38 -3.79
N ARG A 65 -9.00 -11.14 -4.06
CA ARG A 65 -8.85 -12.54 -3.65
C ARG A 65 -8.52 -12.68 -2.16
N HIS A 66 -7.85 -11.70 -1.57
CA HIS A 66 -7.46 -11.72 -0.16
C HIS A 66 -8.35 -10.81 0.70
N PHE A 67 -9.16 -9.96 0.06
CA PHE A 67 -10.12 -9.11 0.72
C PHE A 67 -11.44 -9.11 -0.04
N SER A 68 -12.45 -9.76 0.55
CA SER A 68 -13.82 -9.61 0.09
C SER A 68 -14.29 -8.22 0.47
N PHE A 69 -14.70 -7.41 -0.50
CA PHE A 69 -15.34 -6.14 -0.17
C PHE A 69 -16.62 -6.41 0.64
N PRO A 70 -16.81 -5.72 1.77
CA PRO A 70 -17.97 -5.93 2.61
C PRO A 70 -19.25 -5.63 1.84
N MET A 71 -20.29 -6.40 2.13
CA MET A 71 -21.64 -6.16 1.62
C MET A 71 -22.25 -4.83 2.13
N PHE A 72 -21.53 -4.08 2.97
CA PHE A 72 -21.91 -2.80 3.57
C PHE A 72 -21.78 -1.59 2.62
N LYS A 73 -22.03 -1.77 1.32
CA LYS A 73 -21.95 -0.67 0.32
C LYS A 73 -22.73 0.58 0.73
N ASN A 74 -23.83 0.41 1.47
CA ASN A 74 -24.68 1.52 1.91
C ASN A 74 -24.16 2.28 3.14
N LEU A 75 -23.14 1.77 3.82
CA LEU A 75 -22.55 2.41 5.01
C LEU A 75 -21.24 3.15 4.69
N ILE A 76 -20.51 2.71 3.67
CA ILE A 76 -19.26 3.33 3.23
C ILE A 76 -19.56 4.58 2.41
N ASN A 77 -18.96 5.72 2.79
CA ASN A 77 -19.07 6.96 2.02
C ASN A 77 -17.95 7.11 1.01
N PHE A 78 -16.75 6.67 1.40
CA PHE A 78 -15.54 6.90 0.64
C PHE A 78 -14.73 5.62 0.55
N THR A 79 -14.01 5.45 -0.54
CA THR A 79 -13.04 4.37 -0.74
C THR A 79 -11.66 4.96 -0.98
N ALA A 80 -10.64 4.34 -0.38
CA ALA A 80 -9.24 4.63 -0.61
C ALA A 80 -8.51 3.34 -0.98
N THR A 81 -8.38 3.05 -2.27
CA THR A 81 -7.82 1.79 -2.79
C THR A 81 -6.91 2.03 -3.99
N TYR A 82 -6.23 0.99 -4.47
CA TYR A 82 -5.37 1.06 -5.65
C TYR A 82 -6.14 1.21 -6.98
N THR A 83 -7.47 1.13 -6.96
CA THR A 83 -8.28 1.23 -8.17
C THR A 83 -8.57 2.69 -8.50
N VAL A 84 -8.58 3.01 -9.80
CA VAL A 84 -8.76 4.39 -10.30
C VAL A 84 -10.17 4.94 -10.08
N ASP A 85 -11.13 4.07 -9.78
CA ASP A 85 -12.53 4.38 -9.49
C ASP A 85 -12.82 4.59 -7.99
N SER A 86 -11.79 4.52 -7.14
CA SER A 86 -11.93 4.85 -5.72
C SER A 86 -12.11 6.35 -5.50
N THR A 87 -12.78 6.75 -4.40
CA THR A 87 -12.94 8.18 -4.06
C THR A 87 -11.58 8.87 -3.91
N ILE A 88 -10.63 8.17 -3.30
CA ILE A 88 -9.25 8.62 -3.10
C ILE A 88 -8.33 7.53 -3.67
N VAL A 89 -7.72 7.78 -4.82
CA VAL A 89 -6.80 6.80 -5.42
C VAL A 89 -5.54 6.69 -4.56
N THR A 90 -5.33 5.51 -4.00
CA THR A 90 -4.17 5.19 -3.14
C THR A 90 -3.28 4.16 -3.84
N PRO A 91 -2.14 4.57 -4.44
CA PRO A 91 -1.23 3.62 -5.05
C PRO A 91 -0.60 2.68 -4.01
N TYR A 92 -0.38 1.41 -4.38
CA TYR A 92 0.13 0.38 -3.47
C TYR A 92 1.51 0.72 -2.88
N TYR A 93 2.37 1.36 -3.67
CA TYR A 93 3.64 1.92 -3.23
C TYR A 93 3.97 3.20 -4.01
N LYS A 94 4.78 4.04 -3.38
CA LYS A 94 5.47 5.16 -4.03
C LYS A 94 6.97 4.96 -3.82
N TYR A 95 7.76 5.16 -4.87
CA TYR A 95 9.20 5.27 -4.71
C TYR A 95 9.52 6.56 -3.95
N VAL A 96 10.22 6.42 -2.82
CA VAL A 96 10.74 7.54 -2.03
C VAL A 96 12.24 7.31 -1.86
N PRO A 97 13.10 8.23 -2.30
CA PRO A 97 14.52 8.10 -2.05
C PRO A 97 14.79 8.19 -0.55
N PHE A 98 15.72 7.38 -0.05
CA PHE A 98 16.23 7.58 1.30
C PHE A 98 16.93 8.94 1.37
N SER A 99 16.72 9.69 2.45
CA SER A 99 17.34 11.01 2.67
C SER A 99 18.85 10.97 2.48
N ASP A 100 19.47 9.85 2.88
CA ASP A 100 20.91 9.66 2.88
C ASP A 100 21.43 9.09 1.54
N MET A 101 20.52 8.71 0.63
CA MET A 101 20.81 8.25 -0.72
C MET A 101 20.48 9.30 -1.80
N VAL A 102 19.92 10.46 -1.41
CA VAL A 102 19.87 11.61 -2.33
C VAL A 102 21.32 12.05 -2.53
N PRO A 103 21.85 12.01 -3.76
CA PRO A 103 23.19 12.51 -4.02
C PRO A 103 23.26 13.94 -3.50
N LYS A 104 24.18 14.22 -2.57
CA LYS A 104 24.41 15.58 -2.06
C LYS A 104 24.76 16.55 -3.18
N ASP A 105 25.30 16.00 -4.27
CA ASP A 105 25.55 16.68 -5.53
C ASP A 105 24.55 16.21 -6.59
N LEU A 106 23.56 17.05 -6.91
CA LEU A 106 22.69 16.89 -8.09
C LEU A 106 23.48 16.88 -9.43
N ASN A 107 24.79 17.16 -9.37
CA ASN A 107 25.74 17.09 -10.48
C ASN A 107 26.33 15.69 -10.72
N HIS A 108 26.01 14.69 -9.89
CA HIS A 108 26.17 13.30 -10.31
C HIS A 108 25.08 12.99 -11.33
N SER A 109 25.31 13.50 -12.54
CA SER A 109 24.63 13.12 -13.76
C SER A 109 24.42 11.62 -13.73
N ILE A 110 23.19 11.18 -13.97
CA ILE A 110 22.94 9.83 -14.48
C ILE A 110 23.96 9.66 -15.61
N GLU A 111 24.98 8.83 -15.41
CA GLU A 111 25.95 8.53 -16.46
C GLU A 111 25.17 7.76 -17.53
N PHE A 112 24.58 8.48 -18.48
CA PHE A 112 23.75 7.91 -19.53
C PHE A 112 24.51 6.85 -20.33
N ASP A 113 25.83 6.96 -20.38
CA ASP A 113 26.74 6.03 -21.07
C ASP A 113 27.34 4.95 -20.16
N LYS A 114 26.97 4.89 -18.87
CA LYS A 114 27.47 3.83 -18.00
C LYS A 114 26.79 2.51 -18.35
N ASP A 115 27.58 1.58 -18.87
CA ASP A 115 27.13 0.20 -19.00
C ASP A 115 27.08 -0.48 -17.62
N PHE A 116 25.89 -0.45 -16.99
CA PHE A 116 25.62 -1.17 -15.75
C PHE A 116 25.65 -2.69 -15.89
N SER A 117 25.78 -3.23 -17.11
CA SER A 117 25.86 -4.67 -17.38
C SER A 117 27.29 -5.19 -17.41
N ASN A 118 28.30 -4.32 -17.50
CA ASN A 118 29.70 -4.73 -17.57
C ASN A 118 30.10 -5.63 -16.39
N GLY A 119 30.66 -6.81 -16.69
CA GLY A 119 31.04 -7.84 -15.72
C GLY A 119 29.88 -8.65 -15.11
N LYS A 120 28.61 -8.33 -15.40
CA LYS A 120 27.45 -9.11 -14.92
C LYS A 120 27.24 -10.35 -15.79
N THR A 121 27.32 -11.52 -15.17
CA THR A 121 27.15 -12.82 -15.84
C THR A 121 25.77 -13.44 -15.70
N LYS A 122 24.86 -12.79 -14.95
CA LYS A 122 23.50 -13.27 -14.70
C LYS A 122 22.52 -12.41 -15.49
N MET A 123 21.58 -13.07 -16.19
CA MET A 123 20.63 -12.37 -17.06
C MET A 123 19.49 -11.75 -16.26
N ILE A 124 18.93 -12.47 -15.27
CA ILE A 124 17.74 -12.02 -14.54
C ILE A 124 17.89 -12.35 -13.05
N ALA A 125 17.58 -11.36 -12.20
CA ALA A 125 17.39 -11.52 -10.76
C ALA A 125 15.91 -11.35 -10.43
N TRP A 126 15.33 -12.30 -9.70
CA TRP A 126 13.92 -12.30 -9.34
C TRP A 126 13.78 -12.20 -7.81
N PHE A 127 13.37 -11.03 -7.33
CA PHE A 127 13.16 -10.78 -5.91
C PHE A 127 11.70 -11.07 -5.52
N VAL A 128 11.49 -12.01 -4.60
CA VAL A 128 10.15 -12.37 -4.13
C VAL A 128 10.19 -12.73 -2.65
N SER A 129 9.33 -12.13 -1.84
CA SER A 129 9.14 -12.49 -0.43
C SER A 129 8.05 -13.54 -0.28
N ASN A 130 6.86 -13.28 -0.81
CA ASN A 130 5.75 -14.25 -0.77
C ASN A 130 5.78 -15.20 -1.99
N CYS A 131 6.30 -16.41 -1.80
CA CYS A 131 6.36 -17.45 -2.84
C CYS A 131 5.01 -18.16 -3.08
N ASN A 132 4.06 -18.05 -2.16
CA ASN A 132 2.77 -18.74 -2.17
C ASN A 132 1.61 -17.84 -2.61
N GLY A 133 1.90 -16.72 -3.27
CA GLY A 133 0.86 -15.84 -3.77
C GLY A 133 0.00 -16.54 -4.83
N GLY A 134 -1.32 -16.49 -4.69
CA GLY A 134 -2.27 -17.14 -5.61
C GLY A 134 -2.32 -16.56 -7.04
N GLY A 135 -1.44 -15.62 -7.38
CA GLY A 135 -1.36 -15.00 -8.71
C GLY A 135 -0.46 -15.77 -9.69
N PRO A 136 -0.47 -15.42 -10.99
CA PRO A 136 0.29 -16.13 -12.04
C PRO A 136 1.80 -15.88 -11.96
N ARG A 137 2.24 -14.95 -11.11
CA ARG A 137 3.63 -14.49 -10.98
C ARG A 137 4.64 -15.63 -10.84
N MET A 138 4.35 -16.64 -10.00
CA MET A 138 5.25 -17.79 -9.81
C MET A 138 5.29 -18.71 -11.04
N ASN A 139 4.14 -18.92 -11.69
CA ASN A 139 4.07 -19.74 -12.90
C ASN A 139 4.85 -19.10 -14.04
N TYR A 140 4.71 -17.78 -14.20
CA TYR A 140 5.50 -17.02 -15.18
C TYR A 140 7.01 -17.18 -14.95
N ALA A 141 7.48 -17.00 -13.71
CA ALA A 141 8.90 -17.18 -13.39
C ALA A 141 9.39 -18.60 -13.67
N LYS A 142 8.59 -19.62 -13.37
CA LYS A 142 8.91 -21.03 -13.65
C LYS A 142 9.00 -21.32 -15.15
N GLU A 143 8.08 -20.79 -15.95
CA GLU A 143 8.15 -20.93 -17.41
C GLU A 143 9.37 -20.22 -17.99
N LEU A 144 9.65 -18.99 -17.55
CA LEU A 144 10.82 -18.24 -17.99
C LEU A 144 12.15 -18.94 -17.65
N MET A 145 12.23 -19.59 -16.49
CA MET A 145 13.38 -20.36 -16.04
C MET A 145 13.76 -21.53 -16.95
N LYS A 146 12.85 -22.01 -17.80
CA LYS A 146 13.15 -23.07 -18.79
C LYS A 146 14.05 -22.58 -19.92
N TYR A 147 14.00 -21.28 -20.24
CA TYR A 147 14.67 -20.69 -21.40
C TYR A 147 15.84 -19.80 -21.02
N ILE A 148 15.79 -19.15 -19.85
CA ILE A 148 16.80 -18.20 -19.38
C ILE A 148 17.17 -18.51 -17.93
N LYS A 149 18.46 -18.37 -17.59
CA LYS A 149 18.94 -18.54 -16.21
C LYS A 149 18.47 -17.39 -15.31
N VAL A 150 17.39 -17.62 -14.57
CA VAL A 150 16.87 -16.70 -13.55
C VAL A 150 17.44 -17.07 -12.18
N ARG A 151 18.00 -16.09 -11.47
CA ARG A 151 18.39 -16.25 -10.06
C ARG A 151 17.21 -15.83 -9.17
N LYS A 152 16.56 -16.80 -8.53
CA LYS A 152 15.55 -16.53 -7.49
C LYS A 152 16.24 -16.03 -6.22
N ILE A 153 15.76 -14.90 -5.71
CA ILE A 153 16.23 -14.28 -4.46
C ILE A 153 15.01 -14.15 -3.56
N SER A 154 14.96 -14.99 -2.53
CA SER A 154 13.93 -14.89 -1.50
C SER A 154 14.30 -13.75 -0.56
N VAL A 155 13.49 -12.69 -0.54
CA VAL A 155 13.69 -11.58 0.39
C VAL A 155 12.82 -11.86 1.60
N ILE A 156 13.42 -12.12 2.76
CA ILE A 156 12.65 -12.22 4.00
C ILE A 156 12.29 -10.78 4.38
N THR A 157 11.00 -10.48 4.39
CA THR A 157 10.42 -9.25 4.93
C THR A 157 9.71 -9.59 6.22
#